data_AF-A0A3M6TGM9-F1
#
_entry.id   AF-A0A3M6TGM9-F1
#
_cell.length_a   1.000
_cell.length_b   1.000
_cell.length_c   1.000
_cell.angle_alpha   90.00
_cell.angle_beta   90.00
_cell.angle_gamma   90.00
#
_symmetry.space_group_name_H-M   'P 1'
#
loop_
_entity.id
_entity.type
_entity.pdbx_description
1 polymer ?
#
loop_
_entity_poly.entity_id
_entity_poly.type
_entity_poly.pdbx_seq_one_letter_code
_entity_poly.pdbx_strand_id
1 'polypeptide(L)'
;MVGITDEALLDPQDPRGKMAVKIKLTTKPDPINSAGAVGKPGKPGKSGIKYVRWGRTTCPSGAQIVYKGLIGGGYYLNQGGGVDYLCLPSSPKYDKYKDGGQNSGYMYGADYQISTFNPFKKNLDDHHAPCVVCFVKSRASMLMMPARNDCPSGWTEEYHGYLMTAYRSHKKQHNFICVDVDAESYSGSKAKKHGALLYFVEGVCNSLPCRPYVDGRELTCAVCTK
;
A
#
# COMPACT_ATOMS: atom_id res chain seq x y z
N MET A 1 -22.23 49.95 18.93
CA MET A 1 -22.22 50.01 20.41
C MET A 1 -23.34 49.12 20.90
N VAL A 2 -23.01 48.00 21.55
CA VAL A 2 -24.01 47.14 22.20
C VAL A 2 -24.18 47.68 23.62
N GLY A 3 -25.37 48.19 23.94
CA GLY A 3 -25.74 48.54 25.31
C GLY A 3 -26.37 47.33 25.99
N ILE A 4 -25.83 46.94 27.15
CA ILE A 4 -26.37 45.90 28.02
C ILE A 4 -26.99 46.62 29.21
N THR A 5 -28.27 46.43 29.47
CA THR A 5 -28.91 46.83 30.73
C THR A 5 -29.41 45.57 31.42
N ASP A 6 -28.81 45.23 32.55
CA ASP A 6 -29.26 44.15 33.42
C ASP A 6 -30.32 44.68 34.39
N GLU A 7 -31.56 44.19 34.31
CA GLU A 7 -32.51 44.25 35.42
C GLU A 7 -32.66 42.84 36.01
N ALA A 8 -32.23 42.67 37.25
CA ALA A 8 -32.42 41.44 38.02
C ALA A 8 -33.74 41.56 38.82
N LEU A 9 -34.74 40.76 38.46
CA LEU A 9 -35.92 40.54 39.29
C LEU A 9 -35.82 39.17 39.97
N LEU A 10 -35.86 39.18 41.31
CA LEU A 10 -35.91 37.98 42.15
C LEU A 10 -37.33 37.40 42.12
N ASP A 11 -37.47 36.12 41.79
CA ASP A 11 -38.71 35.35 41.93
C ASP A 11 -38.76 34.70 43.33
N PRO A 12 -39.71 35.07 44.23
CA PRO A 12 -39.71 34.62 45.61
C PRO A 12 -40.12 33.14 45.86
N GLN A 13 -40.32 32.30 44.84
CA GLN A 13 -40.89 30.94 45.02
C GLN A 13 -40.13 29.76 44.40
N ASP A 14 -38.83 29.87 44.09
CA ASP A 14 -38.01 28.71 43.67
C ASP A 14 -37.04 28.22 44.78
N PRO A 15 -37.26 27.04 45.40
CA PRO A 15 -36.36 26.49 46.42
C PRO A 15 -35.08 25.85 45.86
N ARG A 16 -34.81 25.91 44.55
CA ARG A 16 -33.61 25.33 43.93
C ARG A 16 -32.99 26.30 42.92
N GLY A 17 -32.27 27.29 43.44
CA GLY A 17 -31.60 28.36 42.69
C GLY A 17 -30.87 27.90 41.42
N LYS A 18 -31.55 27.99 40.28
CA LYS A 18 -30.97 27.89 38.94
C LYS A 18 -31.22 29.21 38.22
N MET A 19 -30.16 30.00 38.04
CA MET A 19 -30.25 31.20 37.20
C MET A 19 -30.50 30.79 35.75
N ALA A 20 -31.66 31.14 35.21
CA ALA A 20 -31.96 31.03 33.79
C ALA A 20 -31.81 32.41 33.13
N VAL A 21 -30.70 32.62 32.42
CA VAL A 21 -30.49 33.83 31.62
C VAL A 21 -31.22 33.65 30.28
N LYS A 22 -32.36 34.32 30.10
CA LYS A 22 -33.08 34.37 28.81
C LYS A 22 -32.46 35.44 27.92
N ILE A 23 -31.58 35.03 27.00
CA ILE A 23 -31.05 35.91 25.95
C ILE A 23 -32.05 35.95 24.79
N LYS A 24 -32.74 37.08 24.60
CA LYS A 24 -33.51 37.36 23.37
C LYS A 24 -32.57 37.91 22.30
N LEU A 25 -32.12 37.06 21.38
CA LEU A 25 -31.45 37.47 20.15
C LEU A 25 -32.51 37.85 19.11
N THR A 26 -32.67 39.14 18.84
CA THR A 26 -33.42 39.62 17.67
C THR A 26 -32.45 39.89 16.53
N THR A 27 -32.23 38.91 15.65
CA THR A 27 -31.57 39.14 14.37
C THR A 27 -32.61 39.43 13.30
N LYS A 28 -32.54 40.63 12.71
CA LYS A 28 -33.25 40.96 11.48
C LYS A 28 -32.51 40.23 10.34
N PRO A 29 -33.18 39.43 9.48
CA PRO A 29 -32.49 38.81 8.36
C PRO A 29 -32.19 39.85 7.28
N ASP A 30 -30.91 40.05 6.96
CA ASP A 30 -30.48 40.71 5.74
C ASP A 30 -30.76 39.79 4.53
N PRO A 31 -31.28 40.30 3.40
CA PRO A 31 -31.50 39.49 2.22
C PRO A 31 -30.19 39.30 1.45
N ILE A 32 -29.37 38.33 1.85
CA ILE A 32 -28.24 37.85 1.03
C ILE A 32 -28.72 36.66 0.19
N ASN A 33 -29.50 36.96 -0.85
CA ASN A 33 -29.72 36.04 -1.96
C ASN A 33 -28.64 36.29 -3.02
N SER A 34 -27.52 35.57 -2.91
CA SER A 34 -26.78 35.15 -4.11
C SER A 34 -25.96 33.91 -3.77
N ALA A 35 -26.50 32.74 -4.12
CA ALA A 35 -25.66 31.55 -4.23
C ALA A 35 -24.63 31.84 -5.33
N GLY A 36 -23.34 31.76 -5.00
CA GLY A 36 -22.27 31.90 -5.98
C GLY A 36 -22.48 30.91 -7.12
N ALA A 37 -22.15 31.33 -8.34
CA ALA A 37 -22.30 30.50 -9.53
C ALA A 37 -21.57 29.16 -9.33
N VAL A 38 -22.26 28.05 -9.61
CA VAL A 38 -21.66 26.72 -9.62
C VAL A 38 -20.49 26.74 -10.61
N GLY A 39 -19.28 26.47 -10.12
CA GLY A 39 -18.09 26.37 -10.96
C GLY A 39 -18.30 25.36 -12.07
N LYS A 40 -17.79 25.64 -13.28
CA LYS A 40 -17.87 24.69 -14.40
C LYS A 40 -17.31 23.34 -13.96
N PRO A 41 -17.94 22.21 -14.33
CA PRO A 41 -17.37 20.89 -14.09
C PRO A 41 -15.93 20.87 -14.59
N GLY A 42 -15.01 20.43 -13.73
CA GLY A 42 -13.63 20.20 -14.13
C GLY A 42 -13.61 19.27 -15.34
N LYS A 43 -12.68 19.48 -16.28
CA LYS A 43 -12.48 18.53 -17.38
C LYS A 43 -12.34 17.13 -16.77
N PRO A 44 -12.95 16.08 -17.35
CA PRO A 44 -12.78 14.72 -16.85
C PRO A 44 -11.28 14.48 -16.68
N GLY A 45 -10.86 14.29 -15.43
CA GLY A 45 -9.47 13.96 -15.16
C GLY A 45 -9.13 12.73 -16.00
N LYS A 46 -7.94 12.67 -16.57
CA LYS A 46 -7.37 11.40 -17.06
C LYS A 46 -7.08 10.55 -15.82
N SER A 47 -8.14 10.06 -15.19
CA SER A 47 -8.08 9.18 -14.03
C SER A 47 -7.39 7.90 -14.44
N GLY A 48 -6.70 7.28 -13.49
CA GLY A 48 -5.98 6.06 -13.72
C GLY A 48 -5.15 5.71 -12.50
N ILE A 49 -4.97 4.43 -12.28
CA ILE A 49 -4.21 3.92 -11.14
C ILE A 49 -3.04 3.09 -11.63
N LYS A 50 -1.92 3.19 -10.91
CA LYS A 50 -0.76 2.31 -11.10
C LYS A 50 -0.69 1.27 -9.98
N TYR A 51 -0.16 0.11 -10.32
CA TYR A 51 0.25 -0.90 -9.33
C TYR A 51 1.50 -1.63 -9.82
N VAL A 52 2.19 -2.29 -8.90
CA VAL A 52 3.31 -3.18 -9.23
C VAL A 52 2.80 -4.61 -9.23
N ARG A 53 3.11 -5.35 -10.30
CA ARG A 53 2.91 -6.79 -10.37
C ARG A 53 4.23 -7.46 -10.07
N TRP A 54 4.37 -7.97 -8.85
CA TRP A 54 5.60 -8.56 -8.35
C TRP A 54 5.74 -10.00 -8.83
N GLY A 55 6.95 -10.38 -9.26
CA GLY A 55 7.25 -11.71 -9.80
C GLY A 55 6.87 -11.90 -11.27
N ARG A 56 6.46 -10.85 -11.99
CA ARG A 56 6.05 -10.95 -13.40
C ARG A 56 6.71 -9.87 -14.25
N THR A 57 6.86 -10.14 -15.54
CA THR A 57 7.33 -9.17 -16.54
C THR A 57 6.23 -8.65 -17.47
N THR A 58 4.96 -8.99 -17.21
CA THR A 58 3.80 -8.66 -18.06
C THR A 58 2.60 -8.14 -17.25
N CYS A 59 1.90 -7.12 -17.74
CA CYS A 59 0.63 -6.69 -17.16
C CYS A 59 -0.54 -7.57 -17.64
N PRO A 60 -1.62 -7.71 -16.85
CA PRO A 60 -2.84 -8.38 -17.30
C PRO A 60 -3.53 -7.61 -18.42
N SER A 61 -4.49 -8.25 -19.09
CA SER A 61 -5.27 -7.62 -20.16
C SER A 61 -6.01 -6.38 -19.65
N GLY A 62 -6.01 -5.30 -20.44
CA GLY A 62 -6.62 -4.02 -20.06
C GLY A 62 -5.71 -3.10 -19.22
N ALA A 63 -4.53 -3.57 -18.79
CA ALA A 63 -3.50 -2.75 -18.16
C ALA A 63 -2.32 -2.49 -19.13
N GLN A 64 -1.79 -1.27 -19.10
CA GLN A 64 -0.63 -0.88 -19.90
C GLN A 64 0.65 -1.07 -19.07
N ILE A 65 1.70 -1.58 -19.71
CA ILE A 65 3.04 -1.61 -19.10
C ILE A 65 3.58 -0.18 -19.07
N VAL A 66 3.95 0.29 -17.88
CA VAL A 66 4.71 1.54 -17.69
C VAL A 66 6.20 1.25 -17.86
N TYR A 67 6.73 0.28 -17.12
CA TYR A 67 8.08 -0.27 -17.31
C TYR A 67 8.23 -1.65 -16.67
N LYS A 68 9.27 -2.38 -17.08
CA LYS A 68 9.70 -3.67 -16.51
C LYS A 68 10.97 -3.50 -15.69
N GLY A 69 11.20 -4.43 -14.78
CA GLY A 69 12.28 -4.30 -13.82
C GLY A 69 12.61 -5.55 -13.04
N LEU A 70 13.47 -5.34 -12.05
CA LEU A 70 13.82 -6.31 -11.01
C LEU A 70 13.33 -5.80 -9.67
N ILE A 71 12.90 -6.72 -8.80
CA ILE A 71 12.62 -6.38 -7.42
C ILE A 71 13.94 -6.04 -6.74
N GLY A 72 13.98 -4.89 -6.07
CA GLY A 72 15.12 -4.43 -5.31
C GLY A 72 14.78 -4.13 -3.85
N GLY A 73 15.75 -4.30 -2.97
CA GLY A 73 15.66 -3.96 -1.55
C GLY A 73 17.04 -3.85 -0.89
N GLY A 74 17.08 -3.70 0.43
CA GLY A 74 18.33 -3.69 1.20
C GLY A 74 18.85 -5.10 1.47
N TYR A 75 20.15 -5.21 1.75
CA TYR A 75 20.78 -6.46 2.15
C TYR A 75 20.19 -6.98 3.45
N TYR A 76 19.89 -8.28 3.50
CA TYR A 76 19.15 -8.90 4.61
C TYR A 76 19.80 -8.77 6.00
N LEU A 77 21.12 -8.57 6.10
CA LEU A 77 21.81 -8.34 7.39
C LEU A 77 22.03 -6.86 7.73
N ASN A 78 21.71 -5.93 6.83
CA ASN A 78 21.87 -4.51 7.10
C ASN A 78 20.74 -4.01 8.01
N GLN A 79 21.10 -3.25 9.06
CA GLN A 79 20.12 -2.65 9.98
C GLN A 79 19.52 -1.34 9.46
N GLY A 80 20.24 -0.61 8.58
CA GLY A 80 19.83 0.69 8.04
C GLY A 80 19.30 0.64 6.59
N GLY A 81 18.91 1.81 6.07
CA GLY A 81 18.37 2.00 4.71
C GLY A 81 16.85 1.80 4.60
N GLY A 82 16.29 1.86 3.39
CA GLY A 82 14.84 1.73 3.14
C GLY A 82 14.29 0.33 3.37
N VAL A 83 13.03 0.21 3.81
CA VAL A 83 12.33 -1.06 4.06
C VAL A 83 11.49 -1.52 2.87
N ASP A 84 11.16 -0.62 1.94
CA ASP A 84 10.34 -0.96 0.79
C ASP A 84 11.08 -1.89 -0.17
N TYR A 85 10.33 -2.82 -0.77
CA TYR A 85 10.73 -3.37 -2.05
C TYR A 85 10.39 -2.34 -3.14
N LEU A 86 11.32 -2.14 -4.07
CA LEU A 86 11.15 -1.26 -5.22
C LEU A 86 11.18 -2.08 -6.51
N CYS A 87 10.40 -1.65 -7.50
CA CYS A 87 10.56 -2.17 -8.85
C CYS A 87 11.61 -1.32 -9.58
N LEU A 88 12.82 -1.84 -9.72
CA LEU A 88 13.93 -1.12 -10.34
C LEU A 88 13.87 -1.28 -11.86
N PRO A 89 13.89 -0.19 -12.65
CA PRO A 89 13.86 -0.31 -14.10
C PRO A 89 15.06 -1.10 -14.61
N SER A 90 14.86 -1.92 -15.64
CA SER A 90 15.94 -2.74 -16.24
C SER A 90 17.11 -1.92 -16.81
N SER A 91 16.89 -0.63 -17.10
CA SER A 91 17.91 0.32 -17.55
C SER A 91 17.97 1.51 -16.58
N PRO A 92 18.89 1.51 -15.60
CA PRO A 92 19.08 2.67 -14.73
C PRO A 92 19.66 3.87 -15.52
N LYS A 93 19.43 5.07 -15.00
CA LYS A 93 20.10 6.30 -15.46
C LYS A 93 20.86 6.91 -14.30
N TYR A 94 22.09 7.29 -14.54
CA TYR A 94 22.96 7.97 -13.57
C TYR A 94 23.24 9.39 -14.08
N ASP A 95 23.26 10.35 -13.16
CA ASP A 95 23.72 11.71 -13.44
C ASP A 95 25.19 11.84 -13.00
N LYS A 96 25.48 12.56 -11.92
CA LYS A 96 26.83 12.63 -11.33
C LYS A 96 27.04 11.48 -10.34
N TYR A 97 28.09 10.68 -10.53
CA TYR A 97 28.43 9.56 -9.66
C TYR A 97 29.93 9.44 -9.43
N LYS A 98 30.29 8.70 -8.39
CA LYS A 98 31.66 8.26 -8.10
C LYS A 98 31.65 6.74 -8.01
N ASP A 99 32.50 6.09 -8.80
CA ASP A 99 32.58 4.64 -8.79
C ASP A 99 33.13 4.08 -7.46
N GLY A 100 32.74 2.85 -7.16
CA GLY A 100 33.10 2.12 -5.93
C GLY A 100 32.01 2.17 -4.86
N GLY A 101 32.30 1.60 -3.68
CA GLY A 101 31.42 1.69 -2.51
C GLY A 101 31.75 2.90 -1.64
N GLN A 102 30.75 3.67 -1.22
CA GLN A 102 30.91 4.83 -0.35
C GLN A 102 30.29 4.65 1.05
N ASN A 103 30.02 3.40 1.46
CA ASN A 103 29.33 3.09 2.72
C ASN A 103 27.96 3.77 2.86
N SER A 104 27.27 3.95 1.73
CA SER A 104 25.96 4.60 1.63
C SER A 104 24.79 3.61 1.80
N GLY A 105 23.57 4.07 1.56
CA GLY A 105 22.43 3.17 1.35
C GLY A 105 22.67 2.29 0.11
N TYR A 106 22.45 0.98 0.27
CA TYR A 106 22.65 0.01 -0.80
C TYR A 106 21.32 -0.54 -1.30
N MET A 107 21.27 -0.82 -2.60
CA MET A 107 20.15 -1.44 -3.29
C MET A 107 20.63 -2.75 -3.93
N TYR A 108 19.98 -3.85 -3.58
CA TYR A 108 20.28 -5.21 -4.03
C TYR A 108 19.07 -5.77 -4.77
N GLY A 109 19.30 -6.72 -5.68
CA GLY A 109 18.22 -7.55 -6.22
C GLY A 109 17.58 -8.39 -5.12
N ALA A 110 16.30 -8.72 -5.28
CA ALA A 110 15.59 -9.62 -4.39
C ALA A 110 15.52 -11.03 -4.98
N ASP A 111 15.95 -12.03 -4.19
CA ASP A 111 15.88 -13.44 -4.56
C ASP A 111 14.72 -14.16 -3.87
N TYR A 112 14.12 -15.12 -4.58
CA TYR A 112 13.22 -16.08 -3.95
C TYR A 112 13.99 -17.02 -3.02
N GLN A 113 13.47 -17.22 -1.82
CA GLN A 113 13.97 -18.17 -0.83
C GLN A 113 12.84 -19.15 -0.50
N ILE A 114 12.69 -20.16 -1.34
CA ILE A 114 11.53 -21.06 -1.42
C ILE A 114 11.92 -22.54 -1.52
N SER A 115 13.16 -22.88 -1.13
CA SER A 115 13.68 -24.26 -1.14
C SER A 115 12.85 -25.24 -0.31
N THR A 116 12.25 -24.81 0.80
CA THR A 116 11.44 -25.65 1.69
C THR A 116 10.04 -25.94 1.14
N PHE A 117 9.44 -24.96 0.47
CA PHE A 117 8.09 -25.04 -0.09
C PHE A 117 8.03 -24.16 -1.33
N ASN A 118 7.67 -24.73 -2.48
CA ASN A 118 7.52 -24.00 -3.73
C ASN A 118 6.15 -24.26 -4.36
N PRO A 119 5.20 -23.32 -4.25
CA PRO A 119 3.88 -23.41 -4.88
C PRO A 119 3.88 -22.99 -6.36
N PHE A 120 4.99 -22.50 -6.90
CA PHE A 120 5.07 -21.99 -8.27
C PHE A 120 5.35 -23.11 -9.28
N LYS A 121 4.95 -22.89 -10.55
CA LYS A 121 5.14 -23.86 -11.65
C LYS A 121 6.60 -24.18 -11.96
N LYS A 122 7.53 -23.29 -11.59
CA LYS A 122 8.98 -23.42 -11.86
C LYS A 122 9.75 -23.41 -10.55
N ASN A 123 10.94 -24.00 -10.54
CA ASN A 123 11.87 -23.81 -9.45
C ASN A 123 12.51 -22.42 -9.54
N LEU A 124 12.09 -21.52 -8.65
CA LEU A 124 12.56 -20.12 -8.62
C LEU A 124 13.55 -19.86 -7.48
N ASP A 125 13.83 -20.85 -6.62
CA ASP A 125 14.74 -20.69 -5.48
C ASP A 125 16.11 -20.16 -5.94
N ASP A 126 16.66 -19.20 -5.20
CA ASP A 126 17.91 -18.49 -5.51
C ASP A 126 17.94 -17.78 -6.88
N HIS A 127 16.77 -17.43 -7.43
CA HIS A 127 16.68 -16.59 -8.62
C HIS A 127 16.16 -15.20 -8.28
N HIS A 128 16.74 -14.18 -8.94
CA HIS A 128 16.23 -12.82 -8.88
C HIS A 128 14.77 -12.76 -9.37
N ALA A 129 13.94 -12.08 -8.59
CA ALA A 129 12.54 -11.85 -8.86
C ALA A 129 12.34 -10.62 -9.79
N PRO A 130 11.62 -10.75 -10.91
CA PRO A 130 11.27 -9.62 -11.77
C PRO A 130 10.05 -8.85 -11.23
N CYS A 131 9.81 -7.68 -11.81
CA CYS A 131 8.60 -6.92 -11.57
C CYS A 131 8.19 -6.15 -12.84
N VAL A 132 6.93 -5.72 -12.85
CA VAL A 132 6.41 -4.81 -13.87
C VAL A 132 5.46 -3.81 -13.23
N VAL A 133 5.57 -2.55 -13.63
CA VAL A 133 4.63 -1.51 -13.21
C VAL A 133 3.55 -1.39 -14.27
N CYS A 134 2.31 -1.55 -13.83
CA CYS A 134 1.12 -1.54 -14.66
C CYS A 134 0.29 -0.28 -14.41
N PHE A 135 -0.39 0.20 -15.44
CA PHE A 135 -1.31 1.34 -15.36
C PHE A 135 -2.66 0.98 -15.96
N VAL A 136 -3.73 1.26 -15.21
CA VAL A 136 -5.11 1.05 -15.65
C VAL A 136 -5.82 2.39 -15.68
N LYS A 137 -6.30 2.78 -16.86
CA LYS A 137 -6.92 4.09 -17.08
C LYS A 137 -8.37 4.16 -16.60
N SER A 138 -9.10 3.05 -16.57
CA SER A 138 -10.53 3.05 -16.25
C SER A 138 -10.84 3.01 -14.75
N ARG A 139 -9.81 3.02 -13.88
CA ARG A 139 -9.90 2.76 -12.43
C ARG A 139 -9.10 3.82 -11.68
N ALA A 140 -9.51 4.16 -10.47
CA ALA A 140 -8.94 5.26 -9.69
C ALA A 140 -8.32 4.80 -8.36
N SER A 141 -8.60 3.58 -7.91
CA SER A 141 -8.13 3.03 -6.65
C SER A 141 -7.48 1.67 -6.83
N MET A 142 -6.53 1.36 -5.95
CA MET A 142 -5.92 0.04 -5.83
C MET A 142 -5.91 -0.37 -4.36
N LEU A 143 -5.86 -1.68 -4.12
CA LEU A 143 -5.56 -2.27 -2.83
C LEU A 143 -4.86 -3.61 -3.03
N MET A 144 -4.16 -4.06 -1.99
CA MET A 144 -3.71 -5.45 -1.86
C MET A 144 -4.57 -6.09 -0.77
N MET A 145 -5.26 -7.18 -1.10
CA MET A 145 -5.94 -8.05 -0.14
C MET A 145 -4.96 -9.08 0.39
N PRO A 146 -4.51 -9.02 1.66
CA PRO A 146 -3.73 -10.10 2.25
C PRO A 146 -4.63 -11.25 2.71
N ALA A 147 -4.06 -12.46 2.78
CA ALA A 147 -4.72 -13.70 3.21
C ALA A 147 -5.96 -14.13 2.40
N ARG A 148 -6.11 -13.59 1.19
CA ARG A 148 -7.17 -13.91 0.21
C ARG A 148 -6.57 -13.89 -1.18
N ASN A 149 -6.92 -14.85 -2.01
CA ASN A 149 -6.52 -14.90 -3.42
C ASN A 149 -7.61 -14.35 -4.35
N ASP A 150 -8.57 -13.61 -3.80
CA ASP A 150 -9.67 -12.97 -4.50
C ASP A 150 -9.90 -11.54 -3.99
N CYS A 151 -10.59 -10.76 -4.80
CA CYS A 151 -10.91 -9.37 -4.48
C CYS A 151 -12.29 -9.22 -3.81
N PRO A 152 -12.51 -8.15 -3.01
CA PRO A 152 -13.81 -7.87 -2.45
C PRO A 152 -14.84 -7.61 -3.55
N SER A 153 -16.12 -7.82 -3.25
CA SER A 153 -17.20 -7.56 -4.20
C SER A 153 -17.13 -6.13 -4.78
N GLY A 154 -17.28 -6.03 -6.11
CA GLY A 154 -17.20 -4.77 -6.84
C GLY A 154 -15.79 -4.22 -7.07
N TRP A 155 -14.74 -4.98 -6.74
CA TRP A 155 -13.37 -4.72 -7.16
C TRP A 155 -12.98 -5.64 -8.31
N THR A 156 -12.13 -5.15 -9.21
CA THR A 156 -11.53 -5.97 -10.27
C THR A 156 -10.23 -6.58 -9.78
N GLU A 157 -10.07 -7.89 -9.92
CA GLU A 157 -8.79 -8.55 -9.69
C GLU A 157 -7.83 -8.28 -10.85
N GLU A 158 -6.63 -7.80 -10.53
CA GLU A 158 -5.53 -7.65 -11.49
C GLU A 158 -4.67 -8.91 -11.54
N TYR A 159 -4.35 -9.46 -10.37
CA TYR A 159 -3.66 -10.73 -10.17
C TYR A 159 -3.77 -11.19 -8.71
N HIS A 160 -3.45 -12.46 -8.47
CA HIS A 160 -3.30 -13.03 -7.14
C HIS A 160 -2.05 -13.89 -7.02
N GLY A 161 -1.70 -14.27 -5.80
CA GLY A 161 -0.59 -15.16 -5.50
C GLY A 161 -0.34 -15.28 -4.01
N TYR A 162 0.93 -15.16 -3.61
CA TYR A 162 1.36 -15.37 -2.23
C TYR A 162 1.97 -14.11 -1.62
N LEU A 163 1.65 -13.89 -0.36
CA LEU A 163 2.23 -12.82 0.42
C LEU A 163 3.67 -13.20 0.77
N MET A 164 4.61 -12.32 0.45
CA MET A 164 6.04 -12.55 0.69
C MET A 164 6.72 -11.34 1.36
N THR A 165 7.76 -11.62 2.13
CA THR A 165 8.58 -10.60 2.82
C THR A 165 9.96 -11.14 3.23
N ALA A 166 10.72 -10.41 4.05
CA ALA A 166 11.98 -10.86 4.63
C ALA A 166 11.80 -12.01 5.64
N TYR A 167 12.84 -12.82 5.84
CA TYR A 167 12.83 -13.84 6.89
C TYR A 167 12.75 -13.21 8.28
N ARG A 168 11.96 -13.83 9.17
CA ARG A 168 11.69 -13.34 10.53
C ARG A 168 12.92 -13.07 11.41
N SER A 169 14.07 -13.69 11.12
CA SER A 169 15.32 -13.50 11.90
C SER A 169 16.36 -12.63 11.20
N HIS A 170 16.03 -12.05 10.04
CA HIS A 170 16.89 -11.09 9.37
C HIS A 170 16.88 -9.74 10.09
N LYS A 171 18.03 -9.06 10.08
CA LYS A 171 18.16 -7.71 10.67
C LYS A 171 17.45 -6.66 9.82
N LYS A 172 17.40 -6.89 8.51
CA LYS A 172 16.71 -6.01 7.57
C LYS A 172 15.23 -6.35 7.52
N GLN A 173 14.41 -5.34 7.78
CA GLN A 173 12.97 -5.42 7.65
C GLN A 173 12.56 -5.06 6.22
N HIS A 174 11.50 -5.71 5.75
CA HIS A 174 10.85 -5.38 4.49
C HIS A 174 9.34 -5.32 4.63
N ASN A 175 8.69 -4.54 3.76
CA ASN A 175 7.24 -4.58 3.64
C ASN A 175 6.75 -5.93 3.12
N PHE A 176 5.45 -6.18 3.28
CA PHE A 176 4.79 -7.31 2.63
C PHE A 176 4.43 -6.96 1.20
N ILE A 177 4.69 -7.85 0.25
CA ILE A 177 4.29 -7.72 -1.15
C ILE A 177 3.51 -8.95 -1.60
N CYS A 178 2.64 -8.75 -2.59
CA CYS A 178 1.91 -9.83 -3.23
C CYS A 178 2.68 -10.32 -4.46
N VAL A 179 3.29 -11.50 -4.38
CA VAL A 179 4.00 -12.11 -5.52
C VAL A 179 3.03 -13.00 -6.29
N ASP A 180 2.95 -12.78 -7.59
CA ASP A 180 2.04 -13.47 -8.49
C ASP A 180 2.20 -15.00 -8.46
N VAL A 181 1.10 -15.74 -8.56
CA VAL A 181 1.09 -17.22 -8.60
C VAL A 181 1.83 -17.79 -9.82
N ASP A 182 1.89 -17.05 -10.92
CA ASP A 182 2.64 -17.39 -12.13
C ASP A 182 4.01 -16.71 -12.16
N ALA A 183 4.67 -16.63 -10.99
CA ALA A 183 5.97 -16.02 -10.82
C ALA A 183 7.02 -16.51 -11.84
N GLU A 184 7.84 -15.57 -12.29
CA GLU A 184 8.95 -15.76 -13.23
C GLU A 184 10.27 -15.51 -12.50
N SER A 185 11.36 -16.03 -13.05
CA SER A 185 12.72 -15.64 -12.68
C SER A 185 13.33 -14.80 -13.79
N TYR A 186 14.24 -13.91 -13.44
CA TYR A 186 15.13 -13.29 -14.42
C TYR A 186 16.06 -14.35 -15.03
N SER A 187 16.27 -14.34 -16.34
CA SER A 187 17.08 -15.37 -17.00
C SER A 187 18.55 -15.32 -16.55
N GLY A 188 19.14 -16.49 -16.32
CA GLY A 188 20.55 -16.62 -15.89
C GLY A 188 20.84 -16.11 -14.48
N SER A 189 19.81 -15.82 -13.67
CA SER A 189 19.96 -15.19 -12.36
C SER A 189 20.26 -16.12 -11.20
N LYS A 190 20.45 -17.44 -11.43
CA LYS A 190 20.77 -18.39 -10.35
C LYS A 190 22.09 -17.98 -9.71
N ALA A 191 21.99 -17.21 -8.65
CA ALA A 191 23.10 -16.53 -8.03
C ALA A 191 22.81 -16.57 -6.54
N LYS A 192 23.64 -17.29 -5.78
CA LYS A 192 23.68 -17.24 -4.31
C LYS A 192 24.22 -15.88 -3.81
N LYS A 193 23.89 -14.80 -4.51
CA LYS A 193 24.36 -13.46 -4.25
C LYS A 193 23.34 -12.81 -3.34
N HIS A 194 23.30 -13.31 -2.12
CA HIS A 194 22.36 -12.91 -1.08
C HIS A 194 22.21 -11.37 -1.05
N GLY A 195 21.02 -10.89 -1.42
CA GLY A 195 20.69 -9.47 -1.50
C GLY A 195 19.55 -9.12 -0.57
N ALA A 196 18.49 -8.54 -1.15
CA ALA A 196 17.17 -8.61 -0.55
C ALA A 196 16.62 -10.03 -0.77
N LEU A 197 15.73 -10.50 0.10
CA LEU A 197 15.25 -11.88 0.05
C LEU A 197 13.73 -11.91 0.21
N LEU A 198 13.08 -12.86 -0.46
CA LEU A 198 11.64 -13.09 -0.44
C LEU A 198 11.32 -14.49 0.10
N TYR A 199 10.70 -14.52 1.27
CA TYR A 199 10.17 -15.70 1.94
C TYR A 199 8.65 -15.62 1.96
N PHE A 200 7.98 -16.76 1.98
CA PHE A 200 6.54 -16.80 2.23
C PHE A 200 6.21 -16.29 3.62
N VAL A 201 5.02 -15.70 3.74
CA VAL A 201 4.46 -15.27 5.02
C VAL A 201 3.52 -16.34 5.53
N GLU A 202 3.83 -16.91 6.68
CA GLU A 202 2.99 -17.90 7.35
C GLU A 202 2.05 -17.21 8.36
N GLY A 203 0.80 -17.67 8.43
CA GLY A 203 -0.13 -17.26 9.47
C GLY A 203 0.20 -17.92 10.81
N VAL A 204 0.36 -17.13 11.87
CA VAL A 204 0.54 -17.67 13.24
C VAL A 204 -0.80 -17.66 13.96
N CYS A 205 -1.46 -18.81 14.02
CA CYS A 205 -2.73 -18.96 14.72
C CYS A 205 -2.42 -19.14 16.20
N ASN A 206 -2.77 -18.12 16.99
CA ASN A 206 -2.61 -17.94 18.44
C ASN A 206 -2.86 -16.45 18.68
N SER A 207 -2.06 -15.61 17.99
CA SER A 207 -2.32 -14.17 17.85
C SER A 207 -3.37 -13.89 16.77
N LEU A 208 -3.41 -14.70 15.70
CA LEU A 208 -4.57 -14.80 14.82
C LEU A 208 -5.55 -15.84 15.36
N PRO A 209 -6.87 -15.68 15.15
CA PRO A 209 -7.84 -16.69 15.56
C PRO A 209 -7.60 -18.01 14.80
N CYS A 210 -7.37 -19.09 15.55
CA CYS A 210 -7.29 -20.45 15.02
C CYS A 210 -8.67 -20.88 14.53
N ARG A 211 -8.88 -20.75 13.22
CA ARG A 211 -10.13 -20.63 12.44
C ARG A 211 -10.63 -19.17 12.33
N PRO A 212 -10.68 -18.60 11.10
CA PRO A 212 -10.41 -19.27 9.82
C PRO A 212 -8.92 -19.51 9.52
N TYR A 213 -7.99 -18.91 10.28
CA TYR A 213 -6.55 -19.14 10.07
C TYR A 213 -6.11 -20.50 10.60
N VAL A 214 -5.13 -21.08 9.95
CA VAL A 214 -4.48 -22.33 10.37
C VAL A 214 -3.00 -22.03 10.54
N ASP A 215 -2.45 -22.47 11.68
CA ASP A 215 -1.07 -22.21 12.03
C ASP A 215 -0.10 -22.72 10.97
N GLY A 216 0.91 -21.91 10.66
CA GLY A 216 1.98 -22.24 9.72
C GLY A 216 1.59 -22.23 8.24
N ARG A 217 0.34 -21.92 7.86
CA ARG A 217 -0.04 -21.88 6.43
C ARG A 217 0.44 -20.59 5.76
N GLU A 218 1.00 -20.73 4.56
CA GLU A 218 1.38 -19.61 3.70
C GLU A 218 0.15 -18.80 3.29
N LEU A 219 0.21 -17.50 3.52
CA LEU A 219 -0.88 -16.59 3.23
C LEU A 219 -0.86 -16.20 1.76
N THR A 220 -2.01 -16.33 1.10
CA THR A 220 -2.22 -15.82 -0.25
C THR A 220 -2.44 -14.31 -0.24
N CYS A 221 -2.51 -13.70 -1.42
CA CYS A 221 -2.84 -12.31 -1.61
C CYS A 221 -3.48 -12.06 -2.98
N ALA A 222 -4.18 -10.94 -3.13
CA ALA A 222 -4.66 -10.44 -4.42
C ALA A 222 -4.43 -8.93 -4.53
N VAL A 223 -4.11 -8.45 -5.73
CA VAL A 223 -4.09 -7.01 -6.03
C VAL A 223 -5.32 -6.67 -6.84
N CYS A 224 -6.04 -5.68 -6.33
CA CYS A 224 -7.37 -5.31 -6.79
C CYS A 224 -7.43 -3.83 -7.14
N THR A 225 -8.28 -3.48 -8.10
CA THR A 225 -8.51 -2.09 -8.52
C THR A 225 -9.99 -1.76 -8.67
N LYS A 226 -10.33 -0.47 -8.61
CA LYS A 226 -11.70 0.04 -8.73
C LYS A 226 -11.73 1.40 -9.39
#